data_AF-A0A7X8EUP8-F1
#
_entry.id   AF-A0A7X8EUP8-F1
#
_cell.length_a   1.000
_cell.length_b   1.000
_cell.length_c   1.000
_cell.angle_alpha   90.00
_cell.angle_beta   90.00
_cell.angle_gamma   90.00
#
_symmetry.space_group_name_H-M   'P 1'
#
loop_
_entity.id
_entity.type
_entity.pdbx_description
1 polymer ?
#
loop_
_entity_poly.entity_id
_entity_poly.type
_entity_poly.pdbx_seq_one_letter_code
_entity_poly.pdbx_strand_id
1 'polypeptide(L)'
;IIIQSVQNKEKSEKPPKLYDLTTLQREANRKLGFTAEQTLSNTQSLYEKKLVTYPRTDSRYLTSDISENTPPVIKAIAGLFMSQDTSFTVSMELVTDNSKVNDHHAIIPTMSIQNYDIASLPFGEREILLLISLRLLCAVGEDCIYEETIVKTNLNNIDFTAKGKTIITEGFHSIEKLSPSIQNEKMQVENTKVLPKITEGEIFQAKATVKEGKTSPPKHFTDDTILAAMENANKALIDIEQKGIGTPATRAGILEKLIKTGLLERKGDKKIKYFFPTPKGVSLITVLPEAIQSPQLTAEWEEKLNQIEHGELSPDSFLQDISQMVDNLVKTYEPIKGADVLFPSTLESIGKCPRCSNDVVENKKGFCCLNKSCSFALWKENKFFISKKKSLTKAVTTELLKNGKVKLTGCYSEKTGKTYDAIVLIDDTGGKYVTFKMEFPANKQIRKGR
;
A
#
# COMPACT_ATOMS: atom_id res chain seq x y z
N ILE A 1 13.60 35.27 36.98
CA ILE A 1 12.25 34.66 36.95
C ILE A 1 11.98 34.05 38.31
N ILE A 2 10.75 34.18 38.82
CA ILE A 2 10.34 33.62 40.12
C ILE A 2 9.41 32.45 39.83
N ILE A 3 9.68 31.30 40.44
CA ILE A 3 8.81 30.14 40.30
C ILE A 3 7.52 30.39 41.09
N GLN A 4 6.39 30.38 40.41
CA GLN A 4 5.08 30.65 41.01
C GLN A 4 4.37 29.39 41.49
N SER A 5 4.60 28.27 40.83
CA SER A 5 4.06 26.99 41.26
C SER A 5 4.86 25.84 40.68
N VAL A 6 5.06 24.79 41.48
CA VAL A 6 5.59 23.51 41.04
C VAL A 6 4.54 22.45 41.35
N GLN A 7 4.10 21.71 40.33
CA GLN A 7 3.20 20.58 40.50
C GLN A 7 3.88 19.31 40.04
N ASN A 8 3.95 18.33 40.93
CA ASN A 8 4.35 16.97 40.60
C ASN A 8 3.10 16.09 40.57
N LYS A 9 2.92 15.34 39.50
CA LYS A 9 1.81 14.39 39.36
C LYS A 9 2.36 13.06 38.89
N GLU A 10 2.13 12.03 39.68
CA GLU A 10 2.30 10.67 39.21
C GLU A 10 1.27 10.38 38.11
N LYS A 11 1.74 9.81 37.01
CA LYS A 11 0.93 9.39 35.87
C LYS A 11 1.35 7.99 35.46
N SER A 12 0.39 7.25 34.92
CA SER A 12 0.61 5.94 34.32
C SER A 12 0.40 6.02 32.81
N GLU A 13 1.32 5.42 32.08
CA GLU A 13 1.20 5.11 30.66
C GLU A 13 0.88 3.63 30.51
N LYS A 14 -0.33 3.33 30.00
CA LYS A 14 -0.81 1.96 29.81
C LYS A 14 -0.01 1.24 28.72
N PRO A 15 0.21 -0.08 28.84
CA PRO A 15 0.82 -0.86 27.79
C PRO A 15 0.04 -0.81 26.49
N PRO A 16 0.71 -1.01 25.35
CA PRO A 16 0.03 -0.95 24.07
C PRO A 16 -0.88 -2.18 23.86
N LYS A 17 -2.00 -2.00 23.17
CA LYS A 17 -2.85 -3.13 22.75
C LYS A 17 -2.14 -4.04 21.74
N LEU A 18 -2.62 -5.28 21.62
CA LEU A 18 -2.14 -6.28 20.66
C LEU A 18 -2.26 -5.79 19.21
N TYR A 19 -1.68 -6.54 18.28
CA TYR A 19 -1.74 -6.20 16.86
C TYR A 19 -3.02 -6.71 16.21
N ASP A 20 -3.73 -5.79 15.57
CA ASP A 20 -4.45 -6.07 14.33
C ASP A 20 -3.48 -6.01 13.13
N LEU A 21 -3.95 -6.35 11.93
CA LEU A 21 -3.13 -6.34 10.71
C LEU A 21 -2.58 -4.94 10.36
N THR A 22 -3.41 -3.90 10.44
CA THR A 22 -3.03 -2.53 10.07
C THR A 22 -1.97 -1.99 11.03
N THR A 23 -2.16 -2.18 12.34
CA THR A 23 -1.20 -1.78 13.37
C THR A 23 0.14 -2.52 13.19
N LEU A 24 0.11 -3.83 12.88
CA LEU A 24 1.33 -4.60 12.58
C LEU A 24 2.05 -4.07 11.33
N GLN A 25 1.33 -3.82 10.23
CA GLN A 25 1.88 -3.27 8.99
C GLN A 25 2.56 -1.91 9.23
N ARG A 26 1.88 -1.02 9.95
CA ARG A 26 2.39 0.31 10.31
C ARG A 26 3.64 0.23 11.16
N GLU A 27 3.67 -0.66 12.14
CA GLU A 27 4.85 -0.83 13.00
C GLU A 27 6.02 -1.51 12.29
N ALA A 28 5.76 -2.54 11.49
CA ALA A 28 6.78 -3.18 10.65
C ALA A 28 7.36 -2.19 9.62
N ASN A 29 6.56 -1.26 9.09
CA ASN A 29 7.09 -0.21 8.23
C ASN A 29 8.06 0.72 8.99
N ARG A 30 7.66 1.21 10.17
CA ARG A 30 8.51 2.07 11.01
C ARG A 30 9.79 1.35 11.46
N LYS A 31 9.65 0.13 12.00
CA LYS A 31 10.73 -0.62 12.67
C LYS A 31 11.58 -1.48 11.74
N LEU A 32 11.05 -1.94 10.60
CA LEU A 32 11.75 -2.85 9.69
C LEU A 32 11.84 -2.32 8.24
N GLY A 33 11.10 -1.27 7.89
CA GLY A 33 11.04 -0.75 6.52
C GLY A 33 10.24 -1.62 5.56
N PHE A 34 9.48 -2.59 6.08
CA PHE A 34 8.64 -3.45 5.26
C PHE A 34 7.45 -2.66 4.70
N THR A 35 7.08 -2.99 3.47
CA THR A 35 5.83 -2.55 2.86
C THR A 35 4.64 -3.27 3.51
N ALA A 36 3.44 -2.73 3.36
CA ALA A 36 2.22 -3.36 3.88
C ALA A 36 2.05 -4.81 3.35
N GLU A 37 2.37 -5.03 2.06
CA GLU A 37 2.28 -6.33 1.40
C GLU A 37 3.34 -7.30 1.91
N GLN A 38 4.59 -6.86 2.10
CA GLN A 38 5.64 -7.70 2.68
C GLN A 38 5.26 -8.15 4.09
N THR A 39 4.74 -7.26 4.92
CA THR A 39 4.28 -7.63 6.26
C THR A 39 3.15 -8.65 6.18
N LEU A 40 2.12 -8.42 5.37
CA LEU A 40 1.01 -9.37 5.20
C LEU A 40 1.50 -10.73 4.71
N SER A 41 2.38 -10.77 3.70
CA SER A 41 2.92 -12.02 3.14
C SER A 41 3.74 -12.80 4.17
N ASN A 42 4.61 -12.13 4.94
CA ASN A 42 5.38 -12.78 6.00
C ASN A 42 4.47 -13.31 7.13
N THR A 43 3.49 -12.51 7.60
CA THR A 43 2.56 -12.95 8.65
C THR A 43 1.66 -14.09 8.16
N GLN A 44 1.22 -14.06 6.91
CA GLN A 44 0.46 -15.15 6.28
C GLN A 44 1.28 -16.45 6.25
N SER A 45 2.56 -16.38 5.88
CA SER A 45 3.44 -17.56 5.91
C SER A 45 3.63 -18.10 7.32
N LEU A 46 3.81 -17.24 8.33
CA LEU A 46 3.88 -17.65 9.73
C LEU A 46 2.58 -18.33 10.20
N TYR A 47 1.41 -17.82 9.79
CA TYR A 47 0.12 -18.40 10.09
C TYR A 47 -0.02 -19.80 9.47
N GLU A 48 0.39 -19.99 8.22
CA GLU A 48 0.41 -21.29 7.54
C GLU A 48 1.37 -22.29 8.21
N LYS A 49 2.47 -21.79 8.79
CA LYS A 49 3.38 -22.54 9.67
C LYS A 49 2.83 -22.75 11.09
N LYS A 50 1.63 -22.25 11.37
CA LYS A 50 0.95 -22.27 12.68
C LYS A 50 1.69 -21.52 13.79
N LEU A 51 2.61 -20.61 13.47
CA LEU A 51 3.41 -19.88 14.44
C LEU A 51 2.71 -18.65 15.02
N VAL A 52 1.73 -18.11 14.29
CA VAL A 52 0.87 -17.00 14.72
C VAL A 52 -0.59 -17.33 14.43
N THR A 53 -1.51 -16.60 15.06
CA THR A 53 -2.95 -16.69 14.80
C THR A 53 -3.35 -15.95 13.52
N TYR A 54 -4.62 -16.05 13.13
CA TYR A 54 -5.09 -15.58 11.84
C TYR A 54 -4.74 -14.10 11.58
N PRO A 55 -4.07 -13.76 10.47
CA PRO A 55 -3.41 -12.46 10.33
C PRO A 55 -4.31 -11.37 9.76
N ARG A 56 -5.50 -11.67 9.26
CA ARG A 56 -6.41 -10.68 8.63
C ARG A 56 -7.53 -10.31 9.59
N THR A 57 -7.13 -9.79 10.74
CA THR A 57 -8.00 -9.34 11.81
C THR A 57 -7.88 -7.83 11.98
N ASP A 58 -8.97 -7.18 12.36
CA ASP A 58 -9.05 -5.80 12.82
C ASP A 58 -9.10 -5.69 14.36
N SER A 59 -9.25 -6.81 15.07
CA SER A 59 -9.28 -6.82 16.53
C SER A 59 -7.88 -6.69 17.12
N ARG A 60 -7.83 -5.99 18.25
CA ARG A 60 -6.63 -5.83 19.11
C ARG A 60 -6.80 -6.49 20.48
N TYR A 61 -7.80 -7.36 20.61
CA TYR A 61 -8.22 -8.02 21.83
C TYR A 61 -8.29 -9.54 21.65
N LEU A 62 -8.30 -10.26 22.76
CA LEU A 62 -8.55 -11.69 22.85
C LEU A 62 -9.92 -11.94 23.48
N THR A 63 -10.54 -13.05 23.09
CA THR A 63 -11.68 -13.59 23.83
C THR A 63 -11.22 -14.26 25.12
N SER A 64 -12.13 -14.45 26.08
CA SER A 64 -11.82 -15.03 27.39
C SER A 64 -11.19 -16.42 27.29
N ASP A 65 -11.70 -17.28 26.40
CA ASP A 65 -11.22 -18.63 26.14
C ASP A 65 -9.79 -18.64 25.56
N ILE A 66 -9.49 -17.76 24.61
CA ILE A 66 -8.13 -17.62 24.07
C ILE A 66 -7.18 -17.06 25.13
N SER A 67 -7.64 -16.08 25.90
CA SER A 67 -6.89 -15.47 27.00
C SER A 67 -6.46 -16.49 28.05
N GLU A 68 -7.35 -17.38 28.48
CA GLU A 68 -7.05 -18.44 29.46
C GLU A 68 -5.91 -19.38 29.00
N ASN A 69 -5.79 -19.58 27.69
CA ASN A 69 -4.80 -20.48 27.07
C ASN A 69 -3.49 -19.77 26.65
N THR A 70 -3.39 -18.45 26.81
CA THR A 70 -2.25 -17.64 26.36
C THR A 70 -1.04 -17.61 27.32
N PRO A 71 -1.14 -17.78 28.66
CA PRO A 71 0.02 -17.72 29.56
C PRO A 71 1.18 -18.67 29.21
N PRO A 72 0.95 -19.93 28.77
CA PRO A 72 2.02 -20.80 28.28
C PRO A 72 2.76 -20.23 27.06
N VAL A 73 2.04 -19.55 26.15
CA VAL A 73 2.62 -18.88 24.98
C VAL A 73 3.53 -17.73 25.42
N ILE A 74 3.04 -16.91 26.35
CA ILE A 74 3.80 -15.80 26.95
C ILE A 74 5.12 -16.31 27.56
N LYS A 75 5.07 -17.41 28.31
CA LYS A 75 6.27 -18.04 28.86
C LYS A 75 7.24 -18.50 27.78
N ALA A 76 6.74 -19.12 26.72
CA ALA A 76 7.56 -19.59 25.61
C ALA A 76 8.29 -18.44 24.90
N ILE A 77 7.58 -17.35 24.62
CA ILE A 77 8.16 -16.19 23.91
C ILE A 77 9.05 -15.32 24.80
N ALA A 78 8.79 -15.25 26.12
CA ALA A 78 9.65 -14.53 27.06
C ALA A 78 11.08 -15.09 27.03
N GLY A 79 11.22 -16.43 26.93
CA GLY A 79 12.52 -17.10 26.81
C GLY A 79 13.33 -16.75 25.55
N LEU A 80 12.73 -16.05 24.56
CA LEU A 80 13.44 -15.55 23.39
C LEU A 80 14.18 -14.23 23.66
N PHE A 81 13.75 -13.47 24.66
CA PHE A 81 14.22 -12.11 24.93
C PHE A 81 14.85 -11.95 26.31
N MET A 82 14.47 -12.81 27.26
CA MET A 82 14.82 -12.70 28.67
C MET A 82 15.48 -13.99 29.16
N SER A 83 16.31 -13.89 30.20
CA SER A 83 16.80 -15.08 30.90
C SER A 83 15.67 -15.78 31.65
N GLN A 84 15.80 -17.10 31.88
CA GLN A 84 14.76 -17.86 32.59
C GLN A 84 14.53 -17.40 34.04
N ASP A 85 15.50 -16.70 34.64
CA ASP A 85 15.40 -16.18 36.01
C ASP A 85 14.71 -14.80 36.07
N THR A 86 14.32 -14.22 34.93
CA THR A 86 13.64 -12.92 34.89
C THR A 86 12.18 -13.09 35.29
N SER A 87 11.78 -12.51 36.42
CA SER A 87 10.38 -12.42 36.82
C SER A 87 9.61 -11.49 35.88
N PHE A 88 8.48 -11.95 35.35
CA PHE A 88 7.63 -11.19 34.45
C PHE A 88 6.17 -11.28 34.91
N THR A 89 5.62 -10.13 35.33
CA THR A 89 4.20 -10.01 35.71
C THR A 89 3.33 -10.01 34.45
N VAL A 90 2.27 -10.82 34.47
CA VAL A 90 1.32 -10.97 33.34
C VAL A 90 -0.08 -10.58 33.79
N SER A 91 -0.67 -9.61 33.10
CA SER A 91 -2.04 -9.12 33.28
C SER A 91 -2.85 -9.36 32.02
N MET A 92 -3.53 -10.51 31.94
CA MET A 92 -4.32 -10.89 30.76
C MET A 92 -5.57 -10.01 30.58
N GLU A 93 -6.13 -9.47 31.66
CA GLU A 93 -7.27 -8.56 31.66
C GLU A 93 -7.03 -7.29 30.81
N LEU A 94 -5.78 -6.92 30.55
CA LEU A 94 -5.43 -5.77 29.71
C LEU A 94 -5.71 -6.01 28.22
N VAL A 95 -5.78 -7.27 27.80
CA VAL A 95 -5.95 -7.69 26.40
C VAL A 95 -7.24 -8.47 26.16
N THR A 96 -8.00 -8.78 27.20
CA THR A 96 -9.20 -9.63 27.11
C THR A 96 -10.48 -8.81 27.11
N ASP A 97 -11.22 -8.85 26.01
CA ASP A 97 -12.50 -8.17 25.87
C ASP A 97 -13.32 -8.83 24.74
N ASN A 98 -14.28 -9.69 25.10
CA ASN A 98 -15.14 -10.38 24.13
C ASN A 98 -15.95 -9.39 23.27
N SER A 99 -16.30 -8.22 23.81
CA SER A 99 -17.10 -7.21 23.08
C SER A 99 -16.30 -6.50 21.99
N LYS A 100 -14.97 -6.66 21.99
CA LYS A 100 -14.04 -6.07 21.02
C LYS A 100 -13.45 -7.11 20.08
N VAL A 101 -14.04 -8.31 20.03
CA VAL A 101 -13.68 -9.38 19.10
C VAL A 101 -14.91 -9.73 18.27
N ASN A 102 -14.79 -9.52 16.95
CA ASN A 102 -15.77 -9.97 15.97
C ASN A 102 -15.40 -11.41 15.53
N ASP A 103 -15.24 -11.66 14.22
CA ASP A 103 -14.90 -12.98 13.69
C ASP A 103 -13.52 -13.51 14.14
N HIS A 104 -12.58 -12.59 14.36
CA HIS A 104 -11.19 -12.92 14.63
C HIS A 104 -10.62 -12.06 15.76
N HIS A 105 -9.89 -12.69 16.68
CA HIS A 105 -9.15 -12.00 17.73
C HIS A 105 -7.81 -11.45 17.21
N ALA A 106 -7.04 -10.78 18.07
CA ALA A 106 -5.74 -10.20 17.71
C ALA A 106 -4.68 -11.21 17.25
N ILE A 107 -3.69 -10.73 16.51
CA ILE A 107 -2.54 -11.51 16.04
C ILE A 107 -1.58 -11.75 17.21
N ILE A 108 -1.45 -13.01 17.64
CA ILE A 108 -0.53 -13.45 18.68
C ILE A 108 0.27 -14.67 18.22
N PRO A 109 1.43 -14.97 18.82
CA PRO A 109 2.12 -16.23 18.58
C PRO A 109 1.29 -17.41 19.09
N THR A 110 1.63 -18.62 18.67
CA THR A 110 1.03 -19.86 19.20
C THR A 110 2.06 -20.69 19.96
N MET A 111 1.61 -21.75 20.64
CA MET A 111 2.50 -22.71 21.29
C MET A 111 3.42 -23.47 20.33
N SER A 112 3.13 -23.49 19.02
CA SER A 112 3.99 -24.15 18.02
C SER A 112 5.39 -23.54 17.98
N ILE A 113 5.57 -22.32 18.49
CA ILE A 113 6.87 -21.64 18.56
C ILE A 113 7.92 -22.43 19.36
N GLN A 114 7.52 -23.22 20.37
CA GLN A 114 8.45 -24.03 21.17
C GLN A 114 9.14 -25.14 20.37
N ASN A 115 8.49 -25.60 19.30
CA ASN A 115 8.96 -26.71 18.48
C ASN A 115 9.62 -26.23 17.18
N TYR A 116 9.86 -24.93 17.05
CA TYR A 116 10.36 -24.32 15.83
C TYR A 116 11.72 -23.67 16.06
N ASP A 117 12.69 -23.94 15.18
CA ASP A 117 13.95 -23.20 15.17
C ASP A 117 13.72 -21.82 14.52
N ILE A 118 13.49 -20.80 15.35
CA ILE A 118 13.23 -19.43 14.92
C ILE A 118 14.40 -18.86 14.11
N ALA A 119 15.64 -19.29 14.37
CA ALA A 119 16.81 -18.82 13.63
C ALA A 119 16.81 -19.30 12.17
N SER A 120 16.14 -20.43 11.89
CA SER A 120 15.97 -20.99 10.55
C SER A 120 14.91 -20.28 9.70
N LEU A 121 14.06 -19.43 10.30
CA LEU A 121 13.04 -18.69 9.56
C LEU A 121 13.69 -17.69 8.58
N PRO A 122 13.10 -17.50 7.38
CA PRO A 122 13.47 -16.38 6.52
C PRO A 122 13.43 -15.06 7.28
N PHE A 123 14.37 -14.16 6.96
CA PHE A 123 14.55 -12.89 7.69
C PHE A 123 13.22 -12.14 7.91
N GLY A 124 12.42 -11.96 6.87
CA GLY A 124 11.14 -11.23 6.97
C GLY A 124 10.16 -11.86 7.96
N GLU A 125 9.99 -13.18 7.88
CA GLU A 125 9.13 -13.93 8.79
C GLU A 125 9.65 -13.88 10.22
N ARG A 126 10.95 -14.07 10.42
CA ARG A 126 11.58 -14.03 11.74
C ARG A 126 11.35 -12.68 12.42
N GLU A 127 11.64 -11.58 11.73
CA GLU A 127 11.49 -10.24 12.30
C GLU A 127 10.02 -9.92 12.62
N ILE A 128 9.07 -10.36 11.80
CA ILE A 128 7.64 -10.21 12.08
C ILE A 128 7.22 -11.05 13.30
N LEU A 129 7.66 -12.29 13.41
CA LEU A 129 7.36 -13.15 14.56
C LEU A 129 7.91 -12.57 15.87
N LEU A 130 9.14 -12.04 15.84
CA LEU A 130 9.75 -11.38 16.99
C LEU A 130 8.99 -10.09 17.35
N LEU A 131 8.54 -9.32 16.35
CA LEU A 131 7.76 -8.11 16.57
C LEU A 131 6.40 -8.40 17.23
N ILE A 132 5.69 -9.44 16.76
CA ILE A 132 4.42 -9.90 17.32
C ILE A 132 4.63 -10.44 18.75
N SER A 133 5.67 -11.23 18.96
CA SER A 133 6.03 -11.78 20.28
C SER A 133 6.32 -10.68 21.29
N LEU A 134 7.15 -9.70 20.92
CA LEU A 134 7.48 -8.59 21.81
C LEU A 134 6.25 -7.72 22.12
N ARG A 135 5.36 -7.53 21.15
CA ARG A 135 4.09 -6.83 21.36
C ARG A 135 3.21 -7.53 22.39
N LEU A 136 3.08 -8.87 22.32
CA LEU A 136 2.32 -9.61 23.31
C LEU A 136 2.91 -9.44 24.71
N LEU A 137 4.23 -9.55 24.86
CA LEU A 137 4.92 -9.29 26.14
C LEU A 137 4.67 -7.87 26.66
N CYS A 138 4.72 -6.86 25.79
CA CYS A 138 4.40 -5.50 26.21
C CYS A 138 2.93 -5.38 26.63
N ALA A 139 1.99 -5.90 25.84
CA ALA A 139 0.55 -5.70 26.03
C ALA A 139 -0.01 -6.29 27.33
N VAL A 140 0.62 -7.34 27.86
CA VAL A 140 0.26 -7.98 29.13
C VAL A 140 1.16 -7.57 30.29
N GLY A 141 2.13 -6.68 30.03
CA GLY A 141 3.07 -6.19 31.04
C GLY A 141 2.52 -5.06 31.88
N GLU A 142 3.37 -4.52 32.75
CA GLU A 142 3.01 -3.45 33.68
C GLU A 142 3.01 -2.07 33.01
N ASP A 143 2.21 -1.15 33.54
CA ASP A 143 2.22 0.26 33.17
C ASP A 143 3.61 0.88 33.35
N CYS A 144 3.97 1.84 32.50
CA CYS A 144 5.07 2.76 32.82
C CYS A 144 4.55 3.84 33.78
N ILE A 145 5.15 3.93 34.96
CA ILE A 145 4.82 4.94 35.97
C ILE A 145 5.86 6.06 35.89
N TYR A 146 5.40 7.30 35.80
CA TYR A 146 6.27 8.48 35.72
C TYR A 146 5.71 9.65 36.52
N GLU A 147 6.62 10.49 37.01
CA GLU A 147 6.28 11.78 37.58
C GLU A 147 6.33 12.85 36.49
N GLU A 148 5.22 13.55 36.26
CA GLU A 148 5.19 14.78 35.46
C GLU A 148 5.35 16.00 36.37
N THR A 149 6.44 16.73 36.17
CA THR A 149 6.69 18.02 36.85
C THR A 149 6.26 19.16 35.93
N ILE A 150 5.32 19.99 36.38
CA ILE A 150 4.88 21.22 35.71
C ILE A 150 5.34 22.41 36.54
N VAL A 151 6.20 23.24 35.96
CA VAL A 151 6.68 24.48 36.57
C VAL A 151 6.05 25.65 35.86
N LYS A 152 5.38 26.53 36.62
CA LYS A 152 4.90 27.82 36.12
C LYS A 152 5.72 28.95 36.72
N THR A 153 6.05 29.92 35.88
CA THR A 153 6.81 31.10 36.27
C THR A 153 6.30 32.31 35.50
N ASN A 154 6.53 33.49 36.04
CA ASN A 154 6.15 34.75 35.41
C ASN A 154 7.36 35.65 35.25
N LEU A 155 7.41 36.34 34.10
CA LEU A 155 8.36 37.41 33.83
C LEU A 155 7.60 38.54 33.14
N ASN A 156 7.58 39.73 33.76
CA ASN A 156 6.91 40.92 33.21
C ASN A 156 5.44 40.69 32.83
N ASN A 157 4.67 40.04 33.71
CA ASN A 157 3.25 39.68 33.49
C ASN A 157 3.01 38.69 32.33
N ILE A 158 4.05 38.00 31.85
CA ILE A 158 3.94 36.91 30.88
C ILE A 158 4.19 35.58 31.60
N ASP A 159 3.26 34.66 31.45
CA ASP A 159 3.35 33.31 32.03
C ASP A 159 4.16 32.39 31.12
N PHE A 160 5.09 31.66 31.73
CA PHE A 160 5.88 30.61 31.09
C PHE A 160 5.61 29.28 31.80
N THR A 161 5.59 28.19 31.02
CA THR A 161 5.44 26.83 31.55
C THR A 161 6.57 25.96 31.06
N ALA A 162 7.17 25.20 31.98
CA ALA A 162 8.08 24.10 31.68
C ALA A 162 7.46 22.79 32.15
N LYS A 163 7.66 21.72 31.38
CA LYS A 163 7.23 20.37 31.72
C LYS A 163 8.41 19.42 31.68
N GLY A 164 8.49 18.52 32.67
CA GLY A 164 9.44 17.42 32.71
C GLY A 164 8.75 16.10 33.03
N LYS A 165 9.35 14.99 32.61
CA LYS A 165 8.91 13.62 32.92
C LYS A 165 10.10 12.86 33.49
N THR A 166 9.90 12.24 34.65
CA THR A 166 10.88 11.35 35.28
C THR A 166 10.24 9.97 35.41
N ILE A 167 10.84 8.96 34.78
CA ILE A 167 10.35 7.57 34.87
C ILE A 167 10.62 7.05 36.29
N ILE A 168 9.57 6.58 36.97
CA ILE A 168 9.65 5.92 38.28
C ILE A 168 9.79 4.40 38.05
N THR A 169 8.90 3.84 37.22
CA THR A 169 8.88 2.44 36.83
C THR A 169 8.80 2.35 35.31
N GLU A 170 9.73 1.64 34.68
CA GLU A 170 9.79 1.51 33.22
C GLU A 170 8.61 0.71 32.66
N GLY A 171 8.06 -0.23 33.42
CA GLY A 171 6.96 -1.09 32.98
C GLY A 171 7.27 -1.77 31.63
N PHE A 172 6.28 -1.78 30.74
CA PHE A 172 6.41 -2.35 29.38
C PHE A 172 7.54 -1.73 28.54
N HIS A 173 8.02 -0.50 28.81
CA HIS A 173 9.16 0.06 28.07
C HIS A 173 10.45 -0.71 28.31
N SER A 174 10.60 -1.37 29.47
CA SER A 174 11.74 -2.26 29.72
C SER A 174 11.77 -3.43 28.72
N ILE A 175 10.59 -3.93 28.33
CA ILE A 175 10.42 -5.02 27.36
C ILE A 175 10.68 -4.51 25.95
N GLU A 176 10.14 -3.33 25.59
CA GLU A 176 10.38 -2.74 24.26
C GLU A 176 11.88 -2.59 23.94
N LYS A 177 12.69 -2.28 24.95
CA LYS A 177 14.16 -2.16 24.83
C LYS A 177 14.87 -3.48 24.51
N LEU A 178 14.21 -4.63 24.71
CA LEU A 178 14.75 -5.95 24.38
C LEU A 178 14.73 -6.25 22.88
N SER A 179 14.06 -5.45 22.06
CA SER A 179 14.05 -5.66 20.61
C SER A 179 15.44 -5.42 19.99
N PRO A 180 16.05 -6.42 19.32
CA PRO A 180 17.34 -6.24 18.64
C PRO A 180 17.29 -5.16 17.56
N SER A 181 16.13 -4.98 16.92
CA SER A 181 15.90 -4.02 15.84
C SER A 181 15.70 -2.57 16.34
N ILE A 182 15.50 -2.36 17.66
CA ILE A 182 15.29 -1.05 18.30
C ILE A 182 16.57 -0.50 18.93
N GLN A 183 17.60 -1.32 19.16
CA GLN A 183 18.84 -0.89 19.82
C GLN A 183 19.62 0.22 19.06
N ASN A 184 19.35 0.43 17.77
CA ASN A 184 20.05 1.42 16.93
C ASN A 184 19.23 2.67 16.57
N GLU A 185 17.94 2.72 16.90
CA GLU A 185 17.16 3.95 16.79
C GLU A 185 17.10 4.55 18.19
N LYS A 186 17.62 5.77 18.36
CA LYS A 186 17.22 6.59 19.51
C LYS A 186 15.71 6.60 19.47
N MET A 187 15.06 5.83 20.36
CA MET A 187 13.64 5.94 20.56
C MET A 187 13.39 7.43 20.64
N GLN A 188 12.49 7.95 19.79
CA GLN A 188 11.84 9.20 20.08
C GLN A 188 10.96 8.96 21.30
N VAL A 189 11.58 8.63 22.44
CA VAL A 189 11.13 9.21 23.69
C VAL A 189 11.02 10.68 23.32
N GLU A 190 9.82 11.24 23.48
CA GLU A 190 9.66 12.68 23.41
C GLU A 190 10.88 13.32 24.11
N ASN A 191 11.32 14.49 23.67
CA ASN A 191 12.34 15.26 24.40
C ASN A 191 11.77 15.71 25.78
N THR A 192 11.16 14.82 26.55
CA THR A 192 10.86 14.93 27.95
C THR A 192 12.19 15.01 28.69
N LYS A 193 12.64 16.25 28.80
CA LYS A 193 13.76 16.60 29.65
C LYS A 193 13.34 16.31 31.09
N VAL A 194 14.20 15.62 31.83
CA VAL A 194 14.12 15.61 33.28
C VAL A 194 14.37 17.05 33.74
N LEU A 195 13.41 17.62 34.46
CA LEU A 195 13.62 18.92 35.09
C LEU A 195 14.46 18.72 36.35
N PRO A 196 15.35 19.67 36.70
CA PRO A 196 16.01 19.64 38.00
C PRO A 196 14.96 19.78 39.12
N LYS A 197 15.34 19.43 40.35
CA LYS A 197 14.51 19.73 41.52
C LYS A 197 14.36 21.25 41.62
N ILE A 198 13.13 21.72 41.60
CA ILE A 198 12.74 23.14 41.65
C ILE A 198 11.69 23.28 42.74
N THR A 199 11.76 24.34 43.54
CA THR A 199 10.76 24.65 44.56
C THR A 199 10.03 25.96 44.26
N GLU A 200 8.82 26.10 44.79
CA GLU A 200 8.05 27.34 44.67
C GLU A 200 8.77 28.49 45.39
N GLY A 201 8.77 29.67 44.78
CA GLY A 201 9.49 30.84 45.28
C GLY A 201 10.98 30.89 44.91
N GLU A 202 11.56 29.82 44.34
CA GLU A 202 12.93 29.89 43.82
C GLU A 202 13.09 30.94 42.72
N ILE A 203 14.27 31.56 42.70
CA ILE A 203 14.60 32.63 41.77
C ILE A 203 15.72 32.15 40.86
N PHE A 204 15.45 32.17 39.56
CA PHE A 204 16.44 31.82 38.53
C PHE A 204 16.79 33.02 37.67
N GLN A 205 18.05 33.11 37.25
CA GLN A 205 18.46 34.04 36.19
C GLN A 205 18.02 33.47 34.84
N ALA A 206 17.20 34.22 34.10
CA ALA A 206 16.75 33.81 32.78
C ALA A 206 17.61 34.47 31.68
N LYS A 207 17.90 33.71 30.62
CA LYS A 207 18.42 34.22 29.36
C LYS A 207 17.38 33.99 28.28
N ALA A 208 16.91 35.06 27.65
CA ALA A 208 16.00 34.97 26.53
C ALA A 208 16.81 34.86 25.22
N THR A 209 16.34 34.02 24.32
CA THR A 209 16.86 33.92 22.94
C THR A 209 15.68 33.86 21.99
N VAL A 210 15.78 34.55 20.87
CA VAL A 210 14.77 34.44 19.80
C VAL A 210 15.07 33.17 19.03
N LYS A 211 14.10 32.25 18.98
CA LYS A 211 14.20 31.04 18.16
C LYS A 211 13.53 31.30 16.82
N GLU A 212 14.34 31.49 15.79
CA GLU A 212 13.84 31.56 14.42
C GLU A 212 13.40 30.17 13.93
N GLY A 213 12.31 30.13 13.18
CA GLY A 213 11.76 28.90 12.61
C GLY A 213 11.06 29.18 11.28
N LYS A 214 10.94 28.15 10.44
CA LYS A 214 10.18 28.18 9.20
C LYS A 214 9.19 27.02 9.20
N THR A 215 8.03 27.21 8.60
CA THR A 215 7.09 26.13 8.34
C THR A 215 7.67 25.19 7.28
N SER A 216 7.44 23.89 7.44
CA SER A 216 7.77 22.89 6.42
C SER A 216 6.50 22.41 5.74
N PRO A 217 6.55 22.06 4.44
CA PRO A 217 5.41 21.43 3.78
C PRO A 217 5.08 20.07 4.42
N PRO A 218 3.84 19.57 4.26
CA PRO A 218 3.47 18.23 4.68
C PRO A 218 4.41 17.18 4.07
N LYS A 219 4.74 16.16 4.86
CA LYS A 219 5.54 15.03 4.36
C LYS A 219 4.72 14.17 3.41
N HIS A 220 5.38 13.61 2.40
CA HIS A 220 4.77 12.56 1.59
C HIS A 220 4.41 11.33 2.44
N PHE A 221 3.43 10.57 1.97
CA PHE A 221 3.01 9.36 2.65
C PHE A 221 4.05 8.24 2.54
N THR A 222 4.31 7.53 3.63
CA THR A 222 4.89 6.17 3.69
C THR A 222 3.79 5.12 3.79
N ASP A 223 4.12 3.83 3.74
CA ASP A 223 3.16 2.74 4.03
C ASP A 223 2.51 2.90 5.41
N ASP A 224 3.24 3.29 6.46
CA ASP A 224 2.64 3.59 7.77
C ASP A 224 1.60 4.72 7.68
N THR A 225 2.01 5.89 7.17
CA THR A 225 1.14 7.07 7.19
C THR A 225 -0.02 6.98 6.21
N ILE A 226 0.10 6.29 5.07
CA ILE A 226 -1.04 6.07 4.16
C ILE A 226 -2.03 5.08 4.73
N LEU A 227 -1.56 4.00 5.38
CA LEU A 227 -2.46 3.05 6.04
C LEU A 227 -3.21 3.73 7.19
N ALA A 228 -2.52 4.57 7.97
CA ALA A 228 -3.16 5.41 8.98
C ALA A 228 -4.20 6.33 8.35
N ALA A 229 -3.90 6.97 7.21
CA ALA A 229 -4.86 7.81 6.50
C ALA A 229 -6.06 7.02 5.99
N MET A 230 -5.86 5.83 5.42
CA MET A 230 -6.93 4.95 4.93
C MET A 230 -7.81 4.47 6.09
N GLU A 231 -7.24 4.09 7.23
CA GLU A 231 -7.97 3.66 8.42
C GLU A 231 -8.78 4.79 9.06
N ASN A 232 -8.37 6.05 8.86
CA ASN A 232 -8.95 7.23 9.50
C ASN A 232 -9.57 8.22 8.52
N ALA A 233 -9.81 7.81 7.28
CA ALA A 233 -10.21 8.69 6.18
C ALA A 233 -11.50 9.48 6.48
N ASN A 234 -12.29 8.99 7.45
CA ASN A 234 -13.62 9.50 7.76
C ASN A 234 -13.70 10.16 9.14
N LYS A 235 -12.57 10.47 9.81
CA LYS A 235 -12.54 11.05 11.16
C LYS A 235 -13.23 12.42 11.30
N ALA A 236 -13.51 13.12 10.20
CA ALA A 236 -14.27 14.38 10.22
C ALA A 236 -15.78 14.17 10.40
N LEU A 237 -16.29 12.94 10.20
CA LEU A 237 -17.68 12.57 10.44
C LEU A 237 -17.78 11.99 11.85
N ILE A 238 -18.53 12.68 12.70
CA ILE A 238 -18.82 12.28 14.08
C ILE A 238 -19.72 11.01 13.99
N ASP A 239 -19.50 10.04 14.87
CA ASP A 239 -20.34 8.83 15.11
C ASP A 239 -20.29 7.56 14.23
N ILE A 240 -19.43 7.42 13.22
CA ILE A 240 -19.39 6.15 12.44
C ILE A 240 -18.38 5.15 13.03
N GLU A 241 -18.75 3.91 13.41
CA GLU A 241 -17.81 2.96 14.05
C GLU A 241 -16.73 2.39 13.09
N GLN A 242 -17.00 2.29 11.78
CA GLN A 242 -16.01 1.92 10.76
C GLN A 242 -15.48 3.14 10.00
N LYS A 243 -14.30 3.64 10.40
CA LYS A 243 -13.81 4.99 10.04
C LYS A 243 -12.81 5.07 8.88
N GLY A 244 -12.82 4.13 7.94
CA GLY A 244 -11.78 4.08 6.89
C GLY A 244 -12.20 3.52 5.53
N ILE A 245 -11.27 3.60 4.57
CA ILE A 245 -11.40 3.09 3.21
C ILE A 245 -10.83 1.68 3.14
N GLY A 246 -11.67 0.72 2.76
CA GLY A 246 -11.33 -0.68 2.60
C GLY A 246 -11.00 -1.39 3.92
N THR A 247 -11.00 -2.72 3.87
CA THR A 247 -10.69 -3.59 5.01
C THR A 247 -9.18 -3.79 5.18
N PRO A 248 -8.69 -4.15 6.39
CA PRO A 248 -7.27 -4.42 6.62
C PRO A 248 -6.65 -5.39 5.60
N ALA A 249 -7.42 -6.39 5.17
CA ALA A 249 -6.99 -7.40 4.20
C ALA A 249 -6.77 -6.88 2.77
N THR A 250 -7.37 -5.74 2.40
CA THR A 250 -7.38 -5.24 1.01
C THR A 250 -6.48 -4.04 0.78
N ARG A 251 -6.19 -3.24 1.82
CA ARG A 251 -5.41 -1.99 1.72
C ARG A 251 -4.04 -2.19 1.09
N ALA A 252 -3.28 -3.21 1.52
CA ALA A 252 -1.96 -3.53 0.96
C ALA A 252 -2.04 -3.84 -0.54
N GLY A 253 -2.97 -4.71 -0.94
CA GLY A 253 -3.18 -5.07 -2.34
C GLY A 253 -3.61 -3.90 -3.22
N ILE A 254 -4.38 -2.95 -2.69
CA ILE A 254 -4.75 -1.71 -3.40
C ILE A 254 -3.50 -0.85 -3.66
N LEU A 255 -2.65 -0.64 -2.67
CA LEU A 255 -1.41 0.13 -2.83
C LEU A 255 -0.49 -0.49 -3.89
N GLU A 256 -0.31 -1.82 -3.84
CA GLU A 256 0.49 -2.54 -4.84
C GLU A 256 -0.14 -2.51 -6.24
N LYS A 257 -1.47 -2.54 -6.34
CA LYS A 257 -2.17 -2.37 -7.62
C LYS A 257 -1.95 -0.97 -8.21
N LEU A 258 -1.97 0.08 -7.39
CA LEU A 258 -1.71 1.46 -7.84
C LEU A 258 -0.27 1.62 -8.34
N ILE A 259 0.70 0.97 -7.70
CA ILE A 259 2.10 0.93 -8.18
C ILE A 259 2.20 0.13 -9.48
N LYS A 260 1.66 -1.10 -9.52
CA LYS A 260 1.73 -2.00 -10.68
C LYS A 260 1.08 -1.39 -11.93
N THR A 261 0.03 -0.60 -11.74
CA THR A 261 -0.66 0.11 -12.84
C THR A 261 0.01 1.43 -13.24
N GLY A 262 1.08 1.82 -12.54
CA GLY A 262 1.89 3.00 -12.81
C GLY A 262 1.22 4.31 -12.41
N LEU A 263 0.28 4.28 -11.46
CA LEU A 263 -0.38 5.49 -10.92
C LEU A 263 0.39 6.08 -9.73
N LEU A 264 1.01 5.21 -8.94
CA LEU A 264 1.90 5.58 -7.85
C LEU A 264 3.30 5.00 -8.08
N GLU A 265 4.28 5.61 -7.46
CA GLU A 265 5.63 5.07 -7.34
C GLU A 265 6.09 5.15 -5.89
N ARG A 266 6.90 4.17 -5.47
CA ARG A 266 7.48 4.11 -4.12
C ARG A 266 8.97 4.44 -4.23
N LYS A 267 9.41 5.59 -3.71
CA LYS A 267 10.79 6.12 -3.81
C LYS A 267 11.34 6.55 -2.45
N GLY A 268 12.65 6.52 -2.27
CA GLY A 268 13.32 6.96 -1.05
C GLY A 268 14.60 6.18 -0.75
N ASP A 269 15.29 6.55 0.32
CA ASP A 269 16.59 6.00 0.70
C ASP A 269 16.48 4.97 1.84
N LYS A 270 17.30 3.91 1.75
CA LYS A 270 17.43 2.88 2.78
C LYS A 270 16.06 2.29 3.18
N LYS A 271 15.68 2.42 4.46
CA LYS A 271 14.52 1.81 5.14
C LYS A 271 13.22 2.59 4.92
N ILE A 272 13.28 3.90 4.65
CA ILE A 272 12.09 4.74 4.52
C ILE A 272 11.79 4.99 3.05
N LYS A 273 10.58 4.62 2.63
CA LYS A 273 10.08 4.84 1.29
C LYS A 273 8.78 5.64 1.34
N TYR A 274 8.63 6.55 0.39
CA TYR A 274 7.49 7.43 0.25
C TYR A 274 6.75 7.13 -1.06
N PHE A 275 5.43 7.31 -1.05
CA PHE A 275 4.58 7.29 -2.22
C PHE A 275 4.61 8.65 -2.91
N PHE A 276 4.82 8.62 -4.22
CA PHE A 276 4.67 9.77 -5.10
C PHE A 276 3.65 9.44 -6.19
N PRO A 277 2.77 10.37 -6.55
CA PRO A 277 1.93 10.21 -7.73
C PRO A 277 2.81 10.31 -8.98
N THR A 278 2.60 9.40 -9.93
CA THR A 278 3.24 9.51 -11.25
C THR A 278 2.50 10.58 -12.08
N PRO A 279 3.07 11.07 -13.19
CA PRO A 279 2.33 11.94 -14.12
C PRO A 279 1.00 11.32 -14.56
N LYS A 280 0.97 10.00 -14.79
CA LYS A 280 -0.25 9.25 -15.12
C LYS A 280 -1.27 9.27 -13.98
N GLY A 281 -0.82 9.12 -12.73
CA GLY A 281 -1.67 9.21 -11.54
C GLY A 281 -2.29 10.59 -11.36
N VAL A 282 -1.48 11.65 -11.53
CA VAL A 282 -1.96 13.04 -11.48
C VAL A 282 -2.99 13.29 -12.58
N SER A 283 -2.67 12.94 -13.83
CA SER A 283 -3.60 13.10 -14.96
C SER A 283 -4.92 12.37 -14.75
N LEU A 284 -4.90 11.16 -14.19
CA LEU A 284 -6.12 10.41 -13.87
C LEU A 284 -6.99 11.15 -12.86
N ILE A 285 -6.40 11.55 -11.73
CA ILE A 285 -7.13 12.29 -10.69
C ILE A 285 -7.68 13.62 -11.21
N THR A 286 -6.95 14.32 -12.08
CA THR A 286 -7.42 15.57 -12.70
C THR A 286 -8.69 15.39 -13.55
N VAL A 287 -8.91 14.22 -14.15
CA VAL A 287 -10.04 13.97 -15.06
C VAL A 287 -11.15 13.09 -14.48
N LEU A 288 -11.06 12.69 -13.21
CA LEU A 288 -12.15 11.96 -12.58
C LEU A 288 -13.16 12.95 -11.99
N PRO A 289 -14.47 12.64 -12.00
CA PRO A 289 -15.45 13.39 -11.21
C PRO A 289 -15.07 13.44 -9.72
N GLU A 290 -15.22 14.60 -9.06
CA GLU A 290 -14.89 14.74 -7.63
C GLU A 290 -15.63 13.72 -6.76
N ALA A 291 -16.89 13.40 -7.09
CA ALA A 291 -17.72 12.45 -6.36
C ALA A 291 -17.05 11.09 -6.15
N ILE A 292 -16.36 10.56 -7.17
CA ILE A 292 -15.72 9.23 -7.10
C ILE A 292 -14.27 9.26 -6.62
N GLN A 293 -13.71 10.46 -6.39
CA GLN A 293 -12.44 10.65 -5.69
C GLN A 293 -12.62 10.76 -4.18
N SER A 294 -13.86 10.97 -3.73
CA SER A 294 -14.17 11.29 -2.35
C SER A 294 -14.03 10.08 -1.43
N PRO A 295 -13.17 10.16 -0.38
CA PRO A 295 -13.12 9.13 0.65
C PRO A 295 -14.46 9.02 1.41
N GLN A 296 -15.20 10.12 1.50
CA GLN A 296 -16.51 10.17 2.15
C GLN A 296 -17.53 9.27 1.44
N LEU A 297 -17.57 9.26 0.10
CA LEU A 297 -18.48 8.36 -0.62
C LEU A 297 -18.20 6.89 -0.27
N THR A 298 -16.92 6.54 -0.15
CA THR A 298 -16.53 5.17 0.23
C THR A 298 -16.95 4.87 1.66
N ALA A 299 -16.80 5.83 2.58
CA ALA A 299 -17.30 5.71 3.96
C ALA A 299 -18.80 5.38 4.02
N GLU A 300 -19.59 6.14 3.28
CA GLU A 300 -21.04 6.00 3.25
C GLU A 300 -21.44 4.63 2.69
N TRP A 301 -20.66 4.08 1.75
CA TRP A 301 -20.88 2.74 1.23
C TRP A 301 -20.50 1.65 2.23
N GLU A 302 -19.36 1.78 2.91
CA GLU A 302 -18.97 0.82 3.96
C GLU A 302 -20.01 0.78 5.10
N GLU A 303 -20.55 1.95 5.49
CA GLU A 303 -21.65 2.02 6.46
C GLU A 303 -22.92 1.35 5.96
N LYS A 304 -23.33 1.59 4.70
CA LYS A 304 -24.48 0.88 4.10
C LYS A 304 -24.24 -0.63 4.00
N LEU A 305 -23.03 -1.08 3.72
CA LEU A 305 -22.66 -2.50 3.71
C LEU A 305 -22.77 -3.10 5.12
N ASN A 306 -22.36 -2.37 6.15
CA ASN A 306 -22.51 -2.76 7.55
C ASN A 306 -24.01 -2.85 7.95
N GLN A 307 -24.83 -1.89 7.54
CA GLN A 307 -26.28 -1.94 7.75
C GLN A 307 -26.93 -3.14 7.03
N ILE A 308 -26.44 -3.51 5.85
CA ILE A 308 -26.89 -4.73 5.15
C ILE A 308 -26.51 -5.99 5.96
N GLU A 309 -25.29 -6.05 6.48
CA GLU A 309 -24.83 -7.16 7.33
C GLU A 309 -25.70 -7.35 8.57
N HIS A 310 -26.14 -6.26 9.19
CA HIS A 310 -27.05 -6.25 10.33
C HIS A 310 -28.54 -6.40 9.97
N GLY A 311 -28.88 -6.48 8.68
CA GLY A 311 -30.26 -6.60 8.20
C GLY A 311 -31.09 -5.32 8.30
N GLU A 312 -30.46 -4.17 8.48
CA GLU A 312 -31.08 -2.84 8.62
C GLU A 312 -31.35 -2.16 7.26
N LEU A 313 -30.59 -2.54 6.22
CA LEU A 313 -30.73 -2.02 4.85
C LEU A 313 -30.87 -3.14 3.82
N SER A 314 -31.74 -2.95 2.82
CA SER A 314 -31.91 -3.92 1.73
C SER A 314 -30.75 -3.87 0.73
N PRO A 315 -30.13 -5.01 0.38
CA PRO A 315 -29.13 -5.08 -0.69
C PRO A 315 -29.63 -4.53 -2.03
N ASP A 316 -30.91 -4.77 -2.37
CA ASP A 316 -31.50 -4.30 -3.62
C ASP A 316 -31.59 -2.77 -3.67
N SER A 317 -31.96 -2.15 -2.55
CA SER A 317 -32.01 -0.69 -2.43
C SER A 317 -30.61 -0.08 -2.61
N PHE A 318 -29.59 -0.69 -1.99
CA PHE A 318 -28.21 -0.23 -2.12
C PHE A 318 -27.70 -0.33 -3.57
N LEU A 319 -27.98 -1.43 -4.26
CA LEU A 319 -27.61 -1.61 -5.67
C LEU A 319 -28.36 -0.66 -6.60
N GLN A 320 -29.62 -0.33 -6.28
CA GLN A 320 -30.39 0.66 -7.03
C GLN A 320 -29.79 2.07 -6.90
N ASP A 321 -29.39 2.47 -5.69
CA ASP A 321 -28.68 3.74 -5.44
C ASP A 321 -27.39 3.84 -6.26
N ILE A 322 -26.58 2.77 -6.26
CA ILE A 322 -25.33 2.70 -7.06
C ILE A 322 -25.65 2.81 -8.55
N SER A 323 -26.65 2.09 -9.03
CA SER A 323 -27.03 2.10 -10.44
C SER A 323 -27.48 3.49 -10.89
N GLN A 324 -28.27 4.18 -10.07
CA GLN A 324 -28.71 5.55 -10.34
C GLN A 324 -27.54 6.53 -10.32
N MET A 325 -26.60 6.39 -9.37
CA MET A 325 -25.39 7.20 -9.33
C MET A 325 -24.56 7.03 -10.61
N VAL A 326 -24.33 5.79 -11.05
CA VAL A 326 -23.57 5.48 -12.27
C VAL A 326 -24.27 6.04 -13.51
N ASP A 327 -25.59 5.85 -13.64
CA ASP A 327 -26.37 6.39 -14.76
C ASP A 327 -26.29 7.92 -14.84
N ASN A 328 -26.40 8.59 -13.69
CA ASN A 328 -26.25 10.04 -13.59
C ASN A 328 -24.83 10.48 -13.97
N LEU A 329 -23.78 9.80 -13.49
CA LEU A 329 -22.40 10.13 -13.84
C LEU A 329 -22.16 9.98 -15.34
N VAL A 330 -22.67 8.92 -15.98
CA VAL A 330 -22.53 8.71 -17.43
C VAL A 330 -23.27 9.78 -18.23
N LYS A 331 -24.45 10.22 -17.78
CA LYS A 331 -25.26 11.25 -18.45
C LYS A 331 -24.71 12.66 -18.31
N THR A 332 -24.14 12.98 -17.15
CA THR A 332 -23.79 14.37 -16.79
C THR A 332 -22.30 14.68 -16.92
N TYR A 333 -21.44 13.67 -16.90
CA TYR A 333 -20.01 13.91 -16.98
C TYR A 333 -19.58 14.22 -18.41
N GLU A 334 -19.10 15.45 -18.61
CA GLU A 334 -18.46 15.86 -19.86
C GLU A 334 -16.94 15.74 -19.76
N PRO A 335 -16.25 15.18 -20.77
CA PRO A 335 -14.80 15.16 -20.80
C PRO A 335 -14.22 16.58 -20.66
N ILE A 336 -13.26 16.75 -19.74
CA ILE A 336 -12.58 18.03 -19.55
C ILE A 336 -11.89 18.42 -20.85
N LYS A 337 -12.24 19.60 -21.39
CA LYS A 337 -11.66 20.13 -22.62
C LYS A 337 -10.14 20.25 -22.48
N GLY A 338 -9.40 19.65 -23.40
CA GLY A 338 -7.93 19.63 -23.37
C GLY A 338 -7.31 18.52 -22.51
N ALA A 339 -8.10 17.64 -21.91
CA ALA A 339 -7.61 16.48 -21.16
C ALA A 339 -6.75 15.52 -22.01
N ASP A 340 -6.89 15.54 -23.34
CA ASP A 340 -6.04 14.74 -24.25
C ASP A 340 -4.55 15.05 -24.09
N VAL A 341 -4.20 16.28 -23.67
CA VAL A 341 -2.82 16.69 -23.38
C VAL A 341 -2.30 16.07 -22.08
N LEU A 342 -3.18 15.73 -21.13
CA LEU A 342 -2.84 15.07 -19.87
C LEU A 342 -2.51 13.59 -20.05
N PHE A 343 -3.00 12.98 -21.14
CA PHE A 343 -2.65 11.62 -21.57
C PHE A 343 -1.96 11.66 -22.92
N PRO A 344 -0.77 12.28 -23.03
CA PRO A 344 -0.06 12.34 -24.29
C PRO A 344 0.23 10.91 -24.74
N SER A 345 -0.14 10.58 -25.97
CA SER A 345 0.17 9.28 -26.55
C SER A 345 1.69 9.11 -26.57
N THR A 346 2.22 8.30 -25.65
CA THR A 346 3.63 7.85 -25.68
C THR A 346 3.89 6.85 -26.79
N LEU A 347 2.86 6.50 -27.57
CA LEU A 347 2.96 5.56 -28.65
C LEU A 347 3.68 6.21 -29.83
N GLU A 348 4.88 5.70 -30.09
CA GLU A 348 5.66 6.03 -31.26
C GLU A 348 4.87 5.64 -32.53
N SER A 349 4.71 6.60 -33.44
CA SER A 349 4.13 6.34 -34.76
C SER A 349 5.06 5.43 -35.54
N ILE A 350 4.54 4.31 -36.05
CA ILE A 350 5.29 3.35 -36.86
C ILE A 350 4.99 3.49 -38.36
N GLY A 351 4.19 4.49 -38.74
CA GLY A 351 3.77 4.74 -40.12
C GLY A 351 2.41 5.42 -40.21
N LYS A 352 2.02 5.82 -41.43
CA LYS A 352 0.72 6.44 -41.69
C LYS A 352 -0.32 5.39 -42.07
N CYS A 353 -1.55 5.60 -41.63
CA CYS A 353 -2.67 4.73 -41.92
C CYS A 353 -3.05 4.81 -43.40
N PRO A 354 -3.14 3.69 -44.14
CA PRO A 354 -3.56 3.68 -45.54
C PRO A 354 -4.99 4.17 -45.78
N ARG A 355 -5.87 4.10 -44.75
CA ARG A 355 -7.28 4.51 -44.86
C ARG A 355 -7.53 6.00 -44.61
N CYS A 356 -6.82 6.60 -43.67
CA CYS A 356 -7.12 7.97 -43.20
C CYS A 356 -5.88 8.84 -42.93
N SER A 357 -4.68 8.35 -43.24
CA SER A 357 -3.41 9.07 -43.12
C SER A 357 -3.00 9.51 -41.71
N ASN A 358 -3.77 9.18 -40.67
CA ASN A 358 -3.37 9.35 -39.27
C ASN A 358 -2.26 8.38 -38.87
N ASP A 359 -1.61 8.62 -37.74
CA ASP A 359 -0.56 7.74 -37.23
C ASP A 359 -1.08 6.33 -36.90
N VAL A 360 -0.26 5.33 -37.17
CA VAL A 360 -0.45 3.95 -36.75
C VAL A 360 0.53 3.65 -35.63
N VAL A 361 0.03 3.05 -34.56
CA VAL A 361 0.78 2.81 -33.33
C VAL A 361 0.74 1.33 -32.95
N GLU A 362 1.80 0.85 -32.30
CA GLU A 362 1.87 -0.51 -31.79
C GLU A 362 1.24 -0.62 -30.39
N ASN A 363 0.41 -1.64 -30.18
CA ASN A 363 -0.07 -2.04 -28.86
C ASN A 363 0.18 -3.54 -28.62
N LYS A 364 -0.29 -4.07 -27.48
CA LYS A 364 -0.11 -5.48 -27.12
C LYS A 364 -0.70 -6.46 -28.15
N LYS A 365 -1.82 -6.11 -28.78
CA LYS A 365 -2.59 -6.98 -29.69
C LYS A 365 -2.22 -6.80 -31.17
N GLY A 366 -1.75 -5.63 -31.57
CA GLY A 366 -1.55 -5.31 -32.98
C GLY A 366 -1.05 -3.88 -33.22
N PHE A 367 -1.14 -3.47 -34.47
CA PHE A 367 -0.80 -2.16 -34.97
C PHE A 367 -2.07 -1.46 -35.44
N CYS A 368 -2.50 -0.40 -34.76
CA CYS A 368 -3.82 0.22 -34.95
C CYS A 368 -3.70 1.69 -35.30
N CYS A 369 -4.64 2.23 -36.08
CA CYS A 369 -4.72 3.66 -36.30
C CYS A 369 -5.05 4.41 -35.00
N LEU A 370 -4.41 5.55 -34.78
CA LEU A 370 -4.62 6.42 -33.63
C LEU A 370 -6.01 7.12 -33.69
N ASN A 371 -6.53 7.34 -34.89
CA ASN A 371 -7.85 7.95 -35.06
C ASN A 371 -8.94 6.93 -34.70
N LYS A 372 -9.67 7.20 -33.61
CA LYS A 372 -10.74 6.32 -33.08
C LYS A 372 -11.91 6.11 -34.06
N SER A 373 -12.11 7.00 -35.03
CA SER A 373 -13.13 6.80 -36.08
C SER A 373 -12.65 5.93 -37.24
N CYS A 374 -11.36 5.57 -37.29
CA CYS A 374 -10.78 4.69 -38.30
C CYS A 374 -10.61 3.26 -37.76
N SER A 375 -11.22 2.28 -38.42
CA SER A 375 -11.18 0.87 -38.03
C SER A 375 -9.93 0.11 -38.51
N PHE A 376 -8.90 0.81 -38.99
CA PHE A 376 -7.68 0.16 -39.49
C PHE A 376 -6.88 -0.49 -38.35
N ALA A 377 -6.67 -1.80 -38.45
CA ALA A 377 -5.86 -2.57 -37.51
C ALA A 377 -5.19 -3.78 -38.20
N LEU A 378 -3.90 -3.97 -37.91
CA LEU A 378 -3.12 -5.15 -38.28
C LEU A 378 -2.77 -5.94 -37.03
N TRP A 379 -3.44 -7.07 -36.82
CA TRP A 379 -3.27 -7.90 -35.63
C TRP A 379 -1.99 -8.74 -35.69
N LYS A 380 -1.27 -8.86 -34.57
CA LYS A 380 -0.06 -9.71 -34.48
C LYS A 380 -0.39 -11.18 -34.77
N GLU A 381 -1.56 -11.63 -34.34
CA GLU A 381 -2.10 -12.97 -34.57
C GLU A 381 -2.90 -13.07 -35.89
N ASN A 382 -2.42 -12.44 -36.97
CA ASN A 382 -3.11 -12.51 -38.24
C ASN A 382 -2.92 -13.89 -38.90
N LYS A 383 -4.04 -14.56 -39.23
CA LYS A 383 -4.06 -15.91 -39.84
C LYS A 383 -3.22 -16.02 -41.11
N PHE A 384 -3.13 -14.95 -41.92
CA PHE A 384 -2.30 -14.94 -43.13
C PHE A 384 -0.83 -15.20 -42.78
N PHE A 385 -0.26 -14.47 -41.82
CA PHE A 385 1.15 -14.64 -41.42
C PHE A 385 1.38 -15.96 -40.67
N ILE A 386 0.46 -16.33 -39.76
CA ILE A 386 0.54 -17.59 -39.00
C ILE A 386 0.61 -18.80 -39.93
N SER A 387 -0.26 -18.87 -40.95
CA SER A 387 -0.27 -19.97 -41.93
C SER A 387 1.03 -20.11 -42.74
N LYS A 388 1.90 -19.08 -42.70
CA LYS A 388 3.20 -19.05 -43.37
C LYS A 388 4.36 -19.18 -42.40
N LYS A 389 4.08 -19.49 -41.12
CA LYS A 389 5.03 -19.53 -40.01
C LYS A 389 5.83 -18.22 -39.91
N LYS A 390 5.14 -17.09 -40.11
CA LYS A 390 5.68 -15.75 -39.96
C LYS A 390 4.90 -14.98 -38.89
N SER A 391 5.55 -13.97 -38.35
CA SER A 391 4.95 -13.05 -37.38
C SER A 391 4.90 -11.66 -37.98
N LEU A 392 3.81 -10.96 -37.72
CA LEU A 392 3.69 -9.55 -38.06
C LEU A 392 4.45 -8.72 -37.01
N THR A 393 5.74 -8.44 -37.28
CA THR A 393 6.61 -7.66 -36.38
C THR A 393 6.52 -6.16 -36.66
N LYS A 394 7.01 -5.32 -35.73
CA LYS A 394 7.07 -3.86 -35.91
C LYS A 394 7.78 -3.48 -37.21
N ALA A 395 8.91 -4.14 -37.53
CA ALA A 395 9.66 -3.90 -38.76
C ALA A 395 8.87 -4.25 -40.03
N VAL A 396 8.21 -5.43 -40.04
CA VAL A 396 7.37 -5.87 -41.17
C VAL A 396 6.21 -4.91 -41.38
N THR A 397 5.52 -4.51 -40.31
CA THR A 397 4.40 -3.56 -40.40
C THR A 397 4.86 -2.18 -40.84
N THR A 398 5.97 -1.68 -40.32
CA THR A 398 6.54 -0.37 -40.72
C THR A 398 6.79 -0.33 -42.23
N GLU A 399 7.39 -1.39 -42.77
CA GLU A 399 7.67 -1.51 -44.21
C GLU A 399 6.38 -1.61 -45.04
N LEU A 400 5.40 -2.41 -44.58
CA LEU A 400 4.09 -2.53 -45.21
C LEU A 400 3.33 -1.19 -45.24
N LEU A 401 3.39 -0.40 -44.16
CA LEU A 401 2.74 0.92 -44.09
C LEU A 401 3.45 1.95 -44.97
N LYS A 402 4.78 1.88 -45.05
CA LYS A 402 5.59 2.83 -45.83
C LYS A 402 5.50 2.59 -47.33
N ASN A 403 5.62 1.32 -47.75
CA ASN A 403 5.79 0.96 -49.15
C ASN A 403 4.60 0.18 -49.74
N GLY A 404 3.58 -0.13 -48.94
CA GLY A 404 2.46 -0.98 -49.33
C GLY A 404 2.83 -2.46 -49.49
N LYS A 405 4.12 -2.82 -49.35
CA LYS A 405 4.66 -4.16 -49.57
C LYS A 405 5.90 -4.44 -48.73
N VAL A 406 6.16 -5.71 -48.46
CA VAL A 406 7.35 -6.20 -47.73
C VAL A 406 7.82 -7.52 -48.31
N LYS A 407 9.14 -7.71 -48.43
CA LYS A 407 9.72 -9.00 -48.79
C LYS A 407 9.78 -9.89 -47.55
N LEU A 408 9.13 -11.05 -47.61
CA LEU A 408 9.25 -12.10 -46.60
C LEU A 408 10.04 -13.27 -47.18
N THR A 409 11.09 -13.69 -46.47
CA THR A 409 11.90 -14.85 -46.84
C THR A 409 11.49 -16.06 -46.02
N GLY A 410 11.58 -17.27 -46.61
CA GLY A 410 11.32 -18.53 -45.91
C GLY A 410 9.90 -18.68 -45.38
N CYS A 411 8.89 -18.23 -46.12
CA CYS A 411 7.47 -18.47 -45.86
C CYS A 411 7.14 -19.95 -46.07
N TYR A 412 6.37 -20.56 -45.17
CA TYR A 412 5.96 -21.96 -45.26
C TYR A 412 4.78 -22.15 -46.22
N SER A 413 4.85 -23.16 -47.09
CA SER A 413 3.73 -23.58 -47.94
C SER A 413 3.03 -24.81 -47.35
N GLU A 414 1.77 -24.65 -46.93
CA GLU A 414 0.95 -25.79 -46.47
C GLU A 414 0.67 -26.79 -47.60
N LYS A 415 0.66 -26.34 -48.86
CA LYS A 415 0.40 -27.19 -50.03
C LYS A 415 1.58 -28.08 -50.40
N THR A 416 2.80 -27.58 -50.24
CA THR A 416 4.01 -28.25 -50.75
C THR A 416 4.98 -28.67 -49.64
N GLY A 417 4.74 -28.27 -48.39
CA GLY A 417 5.63 -28.51 -47.25
C GLY A 417 6.97 -27.79 -47.31
N LYS A 418 7.25 -27.02 -48.37
CA LYS A 418 8.51 -26.31 -48.62
C LYS A 418 8.43 -24.84 -48.23
N THR A 419 9.59 -24.22 -48.06
CA THR A 419 9.71 -22.77 -47.85
C THR A 419 9.89 -22.03 -49.18
N TYR A 420 9.43 -20.78 -49.23
CA TYR A 420 9.58 -19.89 -50.37
C TYR A 420 9.72 -18.44 -49.95
N ASP A 421 10.26 -17.61 -50.83
CA ASP A 421 10.30 -16.16 -50.65
C ASP A 421 9.15 -15.52 -51.42
N ALA A 422 8.50 -14.51 -50.82
CA ALA A 422 7.41 -13.79 -51.45
C ALA A 422 7.43 -12.31 -51.07
N ILE A 423 6.89 -11.48 -51.95
CA ILE A 423 6.56 -10.08 -51.66
C ILE A 423 5.10 -10.06 -51.21
N VAL A 424 4.86 -9.65 -49.97
CA VAL A 424 3.51 -9.49 -49.41
C VAL A 424 3.07 -8.04 -49.59
N LEU A 425 1.87 -7.82 -50.10
CA LEU A 425 1.27 -6.51 -50.29
C LEU A 425 0.05 -6.34 -49.38
N ILE A 426 -0.14 -5.14 -48.84
CA ILE A 426 -1.42 -4.76 -48.23
C ILE A 426 -2.46 -4.66 -49.34
N ASP A 427 -3.57 -5.37 -49.18
CA ASP A 427 -4.73 -5.33 -50.06
C ASP A 427 -5.94 -4.89 -49.24
N ASP A 428 -5.92 -3.65 -48.77
CA ASP A 428 -6.96 -3.10 -47.89
C ASP A 428 -8.14 -2.56 -48.72
N THR A 429 -9.28 -3.25 -48.66
CA THR A 429 -10.51 -2.87 -49.38
C THR A 429 -11.44 -1.98 -48.55
N GLY A 430 -11.00 -1.51 -47.37
CA GLY A 430 -11.83 -0.73 -46.45
C GLY A 430 -12.82 -1.55 -45.61
N GLY A 431 -12.81 -2.88 -45.75
CA GLY A 431 -13.63 -3.80 -44.97
C GLY A 431 -13.22 -3.91 -43.49
N LYS A 432 -13.90 -4.79 -42.74
CA LYS A 432 -13.64 -5.00 -41.30
C LYS A 432 -12.21 -5.49 -40.99
N TYR A 433 -11.58 -6.19 -41.92
CA TYR A 433 -10.23 -6.74 -41.77
C TYR A 433 -9.35 -6.35 -42.96
N VAL A 434 -8.08 -6.06 -42.70
CA VAL A 434 -7.09 -5.83 -43.75
C VAL A 434 -6.63 -7.18 -44.31
N THR A 435 -6.67 -7.30 -45.64
CA THR A 435 -6.23 -8.48 -46.38
C THR A 435 -4.84 -8.28 -46.99
N PHE A 436 -4.22 -9.39 -47.38
CA PHE A 436 -2.86 -9.41 -47.93
C PHE A 436 -2.81 -10.25 -49.20
N LYS A 437 -2.03 -9.80 -50.19
CA LYS A 437 -1.72 -10.53 -51.42
C LYS A 437 -0.24 -10.90 -51.46
N MET A 438 0.11 -11.96 -52.22
CA MET A 438 1.49 -12.35 -52.45
C MET A 438 1.85 -12.24 -53.93
N GLU A 439 3.00 -11.65 -54.19
CA GLU A 439 3.67 -11.65 -55.49
C GLU A 439 4.97 -12.44 -55.38
N PHE A 440 5.28 -13.18 -56.43
CA PHE A 440 6.51 -13.95 -56.54
C PHE A 440 7.40 -13.30 -57.59
N PRO A 441 8.70 -13.11 -57.32
CA PRO A 441 9.62 -12.64 -58.35
C PRO A 441 9.59 -13.59 -59.55
N ALA A 442 9.46 -13.06 -60.77
CA ALA A 442 9.52 -13.88 -61.97
C ALA A 442 10.84 -14.64 -62.03
N ASN A 443 10.79 -15.98 -62.11
CA ASN A 443 11.96 -16.82 -62.33
C ASN A 443 12.67 -16.35 -63.61
N LYS A 444 13.92 -15.88 -63.50
CA LYS A 444 14.83 -15.79 -64.65
C LYS A 444 14.93 -17.19 -65.26
N GLN A 445 14.27 -17.40 -66.40
CA GLN A 445 14.45 -18.60 -67.20
C GLN A 445 15.93 -18.74 -67.54
N ILE A 446 16.58 -19.75 -66.99
CA ILE A 446 17.90 -20.20 -67.44
C ILE A 446 17.67 -20.77 -68.85
N ARG A 447 18.15 -20.04 -69.87
CA ARG A 447 18.29 -20.55 -71.24
C ARG A 447 19.14 -21.82 -71.19
N LYS A 448 18.55 -22.97 -71.52
CA LYS A 448 19.31 -24.17 -71.90
C LYS A 448 20.02 -23.87 -73.22
N GLY A 449 21.34 -23.70 -73.15
CA GLY A 449 22.24 -23.80 -74.30
C GLY A 449 22.48 -25.28 -74.64
N ARG A 450 22.58 -25.54 -75.95
CA ARG A 450 22.71 -26.85 -76.62
C ARG A 450 23.81 -27.75 -76.07
#